data_AF-A0A497HJK3-F1
#
_entry.id   AF-A0A497HJK3-F1
#
_cell.length_a   1.000
_cell.length_b   1.000
_cell.length_c   1.000
_cell.angle_alpha   90.00
_cell.angle_beta   90.00
_cell.angle_gamma   90.00
#
_symmetry.space_group_name_H-M   'P 1'
#
loop_
_entity.id
_entity.type
_entity.pdbx_description
1 polymer ?
#
loop_
_entity_poly.entity_id
_entity_poly.type
_entity_poly.pdbx_seq_one_letter_code
_entity_poly.pdbx_strand_id
1 'polypeptide(L)'
;MRVGNFFKFLLIILGVACMFLSFVQFSTISKFLLLSGIALLSPTLYRGYLVIRGVKKGDTVIVNFHGNLKNEMFFHKVLGKALQNGKKGDVIEVEIGSYKVYGEIVSCGGILFPPEVNVLYYQEPIVAHEFH
;
A
#
# COMPACT_ATOMS: atom_id res chain seq x y z
N MET A 1 -4.31 29.53 2.90
CA MET A 1 -4.15 28.06 3.08
C MET A 1 -5.43 27.50 3.69
N ARG A 2 -5.98 26.40 3.17
CA ARG A 2 -7.19 25.76 3.73
C ARG A 2 -7.01 25.49 5.23
N VAL A 3 -7.99 25.84 6.06
CA VAL A 3 -7.94 25.75 7.54
C VAL A 3 -7.47 24.37 8.02
N GLY A 4 -7.85 23.30 7.33
CA GLY A 4 -7.40 21.93 7.64
C GLY A 4 -5.89 21.68 7.48
N ASN A 5 -5.20 22.38 6.59
CA ASN A 5 -3.74 22.25 6.45
C ASN A 5 -2.99 23.00 7.57
N PHE A 6 -3.56 24.09 8.09
CA PHE A 6 -2.99 24.83 9.22
C PHE A 6 -3.00 23.99 10.50
N PHE A 7 -4.13 23.32 10.80
CA PHE A 7 -4.22 22.40 11.95
C PHE A 7 -3.22 21.25 11.87
N LYS A 8 -3.03 20.66 10.68
CA LYS A 8 -2.01 19.62 10.48
C LYS A 8 -0.60 20.15 10.76
N PHE A 9 -0.29 21.35 10.28
CA PHE A 9 1.03 21.96 10.47
C PHE A 9 1.30 22.28 11.95
N LEU A 10 0.29 22.78 12.66
CA LEU A 10 0.36 23.07 14.09
C LEU A 10 0.59 21.80 14.91
N LEU A 11 -0.09 20.70 14.57
CA LEU A 11 0.09 19.40 15.23
C LEU A 11 1.51 18.84 15.03
N ILE A 12 2.08 19.02 13.83
CA ILE A 12 3.46 18.62 13.54
C ILE A 12 4.44 19.45 14.37
N ILE A 13 4.29 20.78 14.41
CA ILE A 13 5.18 21.66 15.19
C ILE A 13 5.08 21.33 16.69
N LEU A 14 3.87 21.10 17.20
CA LEU A 14 3.65 20.74 18.60
C LEU A 14 4.30 19.39 18.95
N GLY A 15 4.19 18.40 18.04
CA GLY A 15 4.86 17.11 18.19
C GLY A 15 6.40 17.23 18.21
N VAL A 16 6.96 18.04 17.30
CA VAL A 16 8.41 18.29 17.25
C VAL A 16 8.89 19.03 18.50
N ALA A 17 8.15 20.02 19.00
CA ALA A 17 8.50 20.74 20.23
C ALA A 17 8.47 19.82 21.47
N CYS A 18 7.47 18.95 21.60
CA CYS A 18 7.41 17.95 22.66
C CYS A 18 8.56 16.93 22.58
N MET A 19 8.95 16.51 21.37
CA MET A 19 10.12 15.64 21.18
C MET A 19 11.41 16.34 21.61
N PHE A 20 11.57 17.63 21.29
CA PHE A 20 12.76 18.41 21.64
C PHE A 20 12.87 18.63 23.16
N LEU A 21 11.77 18.98 23.83
CA LEU A 21 11.70 19.09 25.29
C LEU A 21 12.04 17.77 25.99
N SER A 22 11.53 16.65 25.45
CA SER A 22 11.85 15.30 25.93
C SER A 22 13.33 14.95 25.73
N PHE A 23 14.01 15.54 24.75
CA PHE A 23 15.44 15.32 24.52
C PHE A 23 16.34 16.07 25.51
N VAL A 24 15.86 17.16 26.12
CA VAL A 24 16.65 17.98 27.05
C VAL A 24 16.56 17.47 28.49
N GLN A 25 15.40 16.96 28.92
CA GLN A 25 15.16 16.59 30.32
C GLN A 25 15.47 15.13 30.69
N PHE A 26 15.55 14.20 29.74
CA PHE A 26 15.70 12.78 30.04
C PHE A 26 17.16 12.30 30.09
N SER A 27 17.45 11.29 30.92
CA SER A 27 18.75 10.63 30.98
C SER A 27 19.03 9.84 29.68
N THR A 28 20.30 9.56 29.38
CA THR A 28 20.69 8.84 28.15
C THR A 28 19.97 7.50 28.00
N ILE A 29 19.74 6.79 29.10
CA ILE A 29 19.05 5.49 29.14
C ILE A 29 17.57 5.62 28.75
N SER A 30 16.90 6.64 29.26
CA SER A 30 15.48 6.87 28.96
C SER A 30 15.25 7.34 27.52
N LYS A 31 16.21 8.05 26.91
CA LYS A 31 16.19 8.39 25.47
C LYS A 31 16.26 7.15 24.58
N PHE A 32 17.15 6.21 24.88
CA PHE A 32 17.24 4.94 24.14
C PHE A 32 15.96 4.11 24.27
N LEU A 33 15.35 4.09 25.45
CA LEU A 33 14.10 3.38 25.70
C LEU A 33 12.94 3.99 24.88
N LEU A 34 12.85 5.31 24.83
CA LEU A 34 11.86 6.06 24.04
C LEU A 34 12.04 5.83 22.53
N LEU A 35 13.28 5.89 22.03
CA LEU A 35 13.63 5.55 20.65
C LEU A 35 13.25 4.12 20.29
N SER A 36 13.52 3.16 21.18
CA SER A 36 13.15 1.76 20.97
C SER A 36 11.64 1.55 20.96
N GLY A 37 10.90 2.24 21.83
CA GLY A 37 9.44 2.20 21.86
C GLY A 37 8.82 2.76 20.58
N ILE A 38 9.32 3.90 20.10
CA ILE A 38 8.88 4.49 18.83
C ILE A 38 9.24 3.56 17.65
N ALA A 39 10.43 2.98 17.65
CA ALA A 39 10.86 2.04 16.61
C ALA A 39 9.96 0.79 16.56
N LEU A 40 9.43 0.33 17.69
CA LEU A 40 8.51 -0.82 17.77
C LEU A 40 7.04 -0.45 17.44
N LEU A 41 6.61 0.78 17.77
CA LEU A 41 5.25 1.26 17.48
C LEU A 41 5.08 1.76 16.04
N SER A 42 6.15 2.25 15.41
CA SER A 42 6.06 2.77 14.04
C SER A 42 5.59 1.74 12.99
N PRO A 43 6.05 0.47 12.99
CA PRO A 43 5.66 -0.51 11.98
C PRO A 43 4.24 -1.00 12.18
N THR A 44 3.78 -1.07 13.43
CA THR A 44 2.41 -1.50 13.78
C THR A 44 1.39 -0.42 13.43
N LEU A 45 1.65 0.84 13.78
CA LEU A 45 0.83 1.98 13.37
C LEU A 45 0.79 2.13 11.84
N TYR A 46 1.93 1.93 11.18
CA TYR A 46 2.00 1.99 9.72
C TYR A 46 1.23 0.84 9.05
N ARG A 47 1.31 -0.39 9.57
CA ARG A 47 0.46 -1.51 9.11
C ARG A 47 -1.02 -1.18 9.24
N GLY A 48 -1.44 -0.62 10.39
CA GLY A 48 -2.82 -0.16 10.58
C GLY A 48 -3.23 0.91 9.56
N TYR A 49 -2.35 1.88 9.31
CA TYR A 49 -2.58 2.92 8.30
C TYR A 49 -2.75 2.35 6.89
N LEU A 50 -1.94 1.37 6.49
CA LEU A 50 -2.05 0.74 5.18
C LEU A 50 -3.36 -0.02 5.00
N VAL A 51 -3.85 -0.70 6.04
CA VAL A 51 -5.17 -1.36 6.01
C VAL A 51 -6.29 -0.34 5.84
N ILE A 52 -6.19 0.83 6.49
CA ILE A 52 -7.20 1.89 6.38
C ILE A 52 -7.12 2.60 5.03
N ARG A 53 -5.91 2.85 4.52
CA ARG A 53 -5.67 3.53 3.24
C ARG A 53 -6.17 2.69 2.06
N GLY A 54 -5.98 1.38 2.12
CA GLY A 54 -6.24 0.49 0.98
C GLY A 54 -5.31 0.76 -0.20
N VAL A 55 -5.66 0.20 -1.36
CA VAL A 55 -5.00 0.43 -2.64
C VAL A 55 -5.60 1.67 -3.29
N LYS A 56 -4.76 2.58 -3.80
CA LYS A 56 -5.21 3.74 -4.57
C LYS A 56 -4.90 3.58 -6.06
N LYS A 57 -5.68 4.26 -6.87
CA LYS A 57 -5.43 4.46 -8.30
C LYS A 57 -4.02 5.03 -8.48
N GLY A 58 -3.23 4.34 -9.30
CA GLY A 58 -1.84 4.65 -9.59
C GLY A 58 -0.82 3.93 -8.70
N ASP A 59 -1.25 3.27 -7.61
CA ASP A 59 -0.35 2.46 -6.80
C ASP A 59 0.12 1.23 -7.60
N THR A 60 1.39 0.87 -7.46
CA THR A 60 1.95 -0.36 -8.01
C THR A 60 1.53 -1.53 -7.15
N VAL A 61 0.97 -2.57 -7.76
CA VAL A 61 0.47 -3.77 -7.08
C VAL A 61 1.14 -5.01 -7.65
N ILE A 62 1.36 -6.02 -6.81
CA ILE A 62 1.76 -7.36 -7.23
C ILE A 62 0.50 -8.12 -7.61
N VAL A 63 0.46 -8.61 -8.84
CA VAL A 63 -0.62 -9.44 -9.36
C VAL A 63 -0.19 -10.89 -9.30
N ASN A 64 -0.99 -11.70 -8.61
CA ASN A 64 -0.82 -13.14 -8.52
C ASN A 64 -1.85 -13.84 -9.42
N PHE A 65 -1.36 -14.65 -10.35
CA PHE A 65 -2.20 -15.49 -11.18
C PHE A 65 -2.37 -16.87 -10.52
N HIS A 66 -3.60 -17.22 -10.13
CA HIS A 66 -3.89 -18.55 -9.58
C HIS A 66 -4.26 -19.50 -10.73
N GLY A 67 -3.25 -20.03 -11.41
CA GLY A 67 -3.44 -21.06 -12.42
C GLY A 67 -3.68 -22.42 -11.75
N ASN A 68 -4.88 -22.99 -11.92
CA ASN A 68 -5.22 -24.34 -11.47
C ASN A 68 -4.70 -25.40 -12.47
N LEU A 69 -3.45 -25.28 -12.91
CA LEU A 69 -2.79 -26.26 -13.78
C LEU A 69 -1.96 -27.18 -12.89
N LYS A 70 -2.47 -28.41 -12.74
CA LYS A 70 -1.73 -29.56 -12.20
C LYS A 70 -0.41 -29.66 -12.96
N ASN A 71 0.70 -29.52 -12.24
CA ASN A 71 2.09 -29.45 -12.69
C ASN A 71 2.58 -28.03 -12.96
N GLU A 72 3.64 -27.70 -12.21
CA GLU A 72 4.47 -26.48 -12.27
C GLU A 72 4.00 -25.32 -11.38
N MET A 73 4.59 -25.25 -10.18
CA MET A 73 4.55 -24.09 -9.28
C MET A 73 5.28 -22.88 -9.88
N PHE A 74 4.77 -22.28 -10.95
CA PHE A 74 5.23 -20.96 -11.37
C PHE A 74 4.27 -19.91 -10.85
N PHE A 75 4.53 -19.42 -9.63
CA PHE A 75 3.96 -18.17 -9.14
C PHE A 75 4.47 -17.02 -10.03
N HIS A 76 3.80 -16.75 -11.15
CA HIS A 76 4.08 -15.56 -11.95
C HIS A 76 3.54 -14.35 -11.19
N LYS A 77 4.34 -13.84 -10.24
CA LYS A 77 4.13 -12.55 -9.62
C LYS A 77 4.51 -11.48 -10.63
N VAL A 78 3.55 -10.71 -11.12
CA VAL A 78 3.80 -9.64 -12.07
C VAL A 78 3.43 -8.31 -11.43
N LEU A 79 4.22 -7.27 -11.69
CA LEU A 79 3.90 -5.92 -11.24
C LEU A 79 2.87 -5.30 -12.19
N GLY A 80 1.79 -4.79 -11.62
CA GLY A 80 0.75 -4.04 -12.32
C GLY A 80 0.49 -2.69 -11.66
N LYS A 81 -0.35 -1.89 -12.28
CA LYS A 81 -0.77 -0.58 -11.79
C LYS A 81 -2.26 -0.58 -11.52
N ALA A 82 -2.66 -0.22 -10.30
CA ALA A 82 -4.08 -0.12 -9.96
C ALA A 82 -4.74 1.02 -10.73
N LEU A 83 -5.82 0.73 -11.44
CA LEU A 83 -6.62 1.74 -12.15
C LEU A 83 -7.75 2.31 -11.29
N GLN A 84 -8.06 1.64 -10.18
CA GLN A 84 -9.14 1.97 -9.26
C GLN A 84 -8.67 1.98 -7.81
N ASN A 85 -9.43 2.65 -6.94
CA ASN A 85 -9.24 2.59 -5.50
C ASN A 85 -10.01 1.37 -4.96
N GLY A 86 -9.45 0.69 -3.95
CA GLY A 86 -10.13 -0.41 -3.28
C GLY A 86 -9.51 -0.73 -1.93
N LYS A 87 -10.24 -1.46 -1.10
CA LYS A 87 -9.76 -2.00 0.17
C LYS A 87 -9.53 -3.51 0.04
N LYS A 88 -8.91 -4.09 1.06
CA LYS A 88 -8.77 -5.55 1.14
C LYS A 88 -10.14 -6.21 0.99
N GLY A 89 -10.25 -7.18 0.07
CA GLY A 89 -11.48 -7.88 -0.30
C GLY A 89 -12.27 -7.24 -1.45
N ASP A 90 -11.92 -6.02 -1.87
CA ASP A 90 -12.54 -5.39 -3.04
C ASP A 90 -11.89 -5.91 -4.33
N VAL A 91 -12.70 -6.01 -5.39
CA VAL A 91 -12.23 -6.31 -6.74
C VAL A 91 -11.86 -5.00 -7.44
N ILE A 92 -10.62 -4.90 -7.91
CA ILE A 92 -10.11 -3.74 -8.63
C ILE A 92 -9.59 -4.11 -10.01
N GLU A 93 -9.65 -3.13 -10.91
CA GLU A 93 -9.02 -3.19 -12.23
C GLU A 93 -7.54 -2.82 -12.11
N VAL A 94 -6.68 -3.65 -12.69
CA VAL A 94 -5.22 -3.51 -12.69
C VAL A 94 -4.71 -3.58 -14.12
N GLU A 95 -3.84 -2.66 -14.47
CA GLU A 95 -3.14 -2.61 -15.75
C GLU A 95 -1.80 -3.33 -15.64
N ILE A 96 -1.56 -4.28 -16.56
CA ILE A 96 -0.31 -5.05 -16.65
C ILE A 96 0.20 -4.93 -18.08
N GLY A 97 1.16 -4.03 -18.32
CA GLY A 97 1.59 -3.71 -19.68
C GLY A 97 0.44 -3.11 -20.49
N SER A 98 -0.01 -3.82 -21.54
CA SER A 98 -1.17 -3.44 -22.36
C SER A 98 -2.47 -4.16 -21.98
N TYR A 99 -2.44 -5.04 -20.98
CA TYR A 99 -3.59 -5.84 -20.56
C TYR A 99 -4.28 -5.24 -19.35
N LYS A 100 -5.59 -5.46 -19.28
CA LYS A 100 -6.40 -5.10 -18.11
C LYS A 100 -6.93 -6.36 -17.44
N VAL A 101 -6.77 -6.40 -16.12
CA VAL A 101 -7.09 -7.57 -15.32
C VAL A 101 -7.92 -7.14 -14.13
N TYR A 102 -8.95 -7.93 -13.82
CA TYR A 102 -9.74 -7.73 -12.61
C TYR A 102 -9.29 -8.72 -11.54
N GLY A 103 -8.94 -8.20 -10.37
CA GLY A 103 -8.48 -9.03 -9.27
C GLY A 103 -8.90 -8.50 -7.91
N GLU A 104 -9.01 -9.42 -6.95
CA GLU A 104 -9.34 -9.13 -5.57
C GLU A 104 -8.09 -8.72 -4.78
N ILE A 105 -8.18 -7.64 -4.00
CA ILE A 105 -7.09 -7.19 -3.14
C ILE A 105 -6.96 -8.13 -1.93
N VAL A 106 -5.91 -8.94 -1.92
CA VAL A 106 -5.64 -9.88 -0.81
C VAL A 106 -4.81 -9.22 0.29
N SER A 107 -3.96 -8.27 -0.08
CA SER A 107 -3.09 -7.54 0.85
C SER A 107 -2.98 -6.08 0.45
N CYS A 108 -3.16 -5.17 1.40
CA CYS A 108 -2.89 -3.74 1.20
C CYS A 108 -1.39 -3.40 1.28
N GLY A 109 -0.51 -4.40 1.37
CA GLY A 109 0.94 -4.22 1.41
C GLY A 109 1.50 -3.89 2.80
N GLY A 110 2.80 -3.62 2.85
CA GLY A 110 3.58 -3.23 4.03
C GLY A 110 4.52 -2.06 3.73
N ILE A 111 5.41 -1.70 4.67
CA ILE A 111 6.42 -0.63 4.45
C ILE A 111 7.31 -0.94 3.24
N LEU A 112 7.64 -2.22 3.05
CA LEU A 112 8.61 -2.68 2.06
C LEU A 112 7.97 -3.49 0.92
N PHE A 113 6.69 -3.84 1.03
CA PHE A 113 6.02 -4.71 0.07
C PHE A 113 4.80 -4.00 -0.52
N PRO A 114 4.69 -3.93 -1.85
CA PRO A 114 3.50 -3.37 -2.49
C PRO A 114 2.26 -4.22 -2.18
N PRO A 115 1.05 -3.67 -2.37
CA PRO A 115 -0.20 -4.41 -2.23
C PRO A 115 -0.25 -5.61 -3.17
N GLU A 116 -0.90 -6.69 -2.74
CA GLU A 116 -1.07 -7.91 -3.54
C GLU A 116 -2.53 -8.08 -3.96
N VAL A 117 -2.71 -8.45 -5.23
CA VAL A 117 -3.99 -8.65 -5.89
C VAL A 117 -4.01 -10.05 -6.52
N ASN A 118 -5.04 -10.84 -6.24
CA ASN A 118 -5.26 -12.12 -6.88
C ASN A 118 -6.21 -11.96 -8.06
N VAL A 119 -5.81 -12.47 -9.23
CA VAL A 119 -6.61 -12.34 -10.44
C VAL A 119 -7.83 -13.25 -10.39
N LEU A 120 -8.98 -12.68 -10.72
CA LEU A 120 -10.24 -13.41 -10.88
C LEU A 120 -10.58 -13.62 -12.35
N TYR A 121 -10.43 -12.58 -13.17
CA TYR A 121 -10.80 -12.61 -14.60
C TYR A 121 -9.83 -11.79 -15.45
N TYR A 122 -9.52 -12.30 -16.64
CA TYR A 122 -8.76 -11.59 -17.67
C TYR A 122 -9.74 -11.02 -18.69
N GLN A 123 -9.57 -9.75 -19.06
CA GLN A 123 -10.24 -9.20 -20.22
C GLN A 123 -9.21 -9.18 -21.36
N GLU A 124 -9.38 -10.07 -22.35
CA GLU A 124 -8.57 -10.04 -23.57
C GLU A 124 -8.82 -8.72 -24.31
N PRO A 125 -7.78 -8.10 -24.90
CA PRO A 125 -7.96 -6.89 -25.67
C PRO A 125 -8.88 -7.18 -26.85
N ILE A 126 -9.91 -6.35 -27.02
CA ILE A 126 -10.71 -6.32 -28.24
C ILE A 126 -9.78 -5.80 -29.34
N VAL A 127 -9.13 -6.72 -30.05
CA VAL A 127 -8.44 -6.40 -31.29
C VAL A 127 -9.54 -5.99 -32.26
N ALA A 128 -9.65 -4.69 -32.49
CA ALA A 128 -10.48 -4.17 -33.56
C ALA A 128 -9.89 -4.72 -34.87
N HIS A 129 -10.45 -5.82 -35.36
CA HIS A 129 -10.23 -6.22 -36.73
C HIS A 129 -10.85 -5.13 -37.61
N GLU A 130 -9.97 -4.28 -38.15
CA GLU A 130 -10.30 -3.42 -39.28
C GLU A 130 -10.82 -4.32 -40.40
N PHE A 131 -12.12 -4.24 -40.67
CA PHE A 131 -12.72 -4.78 -41.87
C PHE A 131 -12.25 -3.91 -43.04
N HIS A 132 -11.34 -4.45 -43.86
CA HIS A 132 -11.02 -3.94 -45.19
C HIS A 132 -11.84 -4.67 -46.25
#